data_AF-A0A3L7PPY1-F1
#
_entry.id   AF-A0A3L7PPY1-F1
#
_cell.length_a   1.000
_cell.length_b   1.000
_cell.length_c   1.000
_cell.angle_alpha   90.00
_cell.angle_beta   90.00
_cell.angle_gamma   90.00
#
_symmetry.space_group_name_H-M   'P 1'
#
loop_
_entity.id
_entity.type
_entity.pdbx_description
1 polymer ?
#
loop_
_entity_poly.entity_id
_entity_poly.type
_entity_poly.pdbx_seq_one_letter_code
_entity_poly.pdbx_strand_id
1 'polypeptide(L)' 'MSSIVEDLDATLKRADVRVARKIERIVRQALTLADAPAGKTDANGWPEGYFERTAGCLAGEEFERPEQLPFEKREEW' A
#
# COMPACT_ATOMS: atom_id res chain seq x y z
N MET A 1 -19.46 -4.06 23.26
CA MET A 1 -19.30 -3.57 21.88
C MET A 1 -17.98 -2.80 21.84
N SER A 2 -17.22 -2.79 20.74
CA SER A 2 -15.95 -2.04 20.73
C SER A 2 -16.25 -0.54 20.63
N SER A 3 -15.49 0.30 21.34
CA SER A 3 -15.64 1.77 21.32
C SER A 3 -15.63 2.35 19.89
N ILE A 4 -14.88 1.73 18.97
CA ILE A 4 -14.83 2.11 17.56
C ILE A 4 -16.19 1.99 16.86
N VAL A 5 -17.00 0.98 17.19
CA VAL A 5 -18.33 0.78 16.58
C VAL A 5 -19.29 1.86 17.03
N GLU A 6 -19.22 2.24 18.31
CA GLU A 6 -20.06 3.28 18.90
C GLU A 6 -19.73 4.67 18.31
N ASP A 7 -18.43 4.98 18.16
CA ASP A 7 -17.97 6.24 17.57
C ASP A 7 -18.31 6.35 16.07
N LEU A 8 -18.21 5.25 15.33
CA LEU A 8 -18.58 5.19 13.91
C LEU A 8 -20.09 5.43 13.72
N ASP A 9 -20.93 4.77 14.54
CA ASP A 9 -22.38 4.94 14.49
C ASP A 9 -22.80 6.39 14.85
N ALA A 10 -22.20 6.96 15.89
CA ALA A 10 -22.44 8.36 16.27
C ALA A 10 -22.02 9.34 15.16
N THR A 11 -20.91 9.05 14.47
CA THR A 11 -20.41 9.87 13.36
C THR A 11 -21.33 9.77 12.14
N LEU A 12 -21.77 8.56 11.78
CA LEU A 12 -22.69 8.35 10.65
C LEU A 12 -24.04 9.04 10.86
N LYS A 13 -24.57 9.04 12.09
CA LYS A 13 -25.83 9.73 12.43
C LYS A 13 -25.77 11.25 12.31
N ARG A 14 -24.57 11.84 12.43
CA ARG A 14 -24.35 13.29 12.34
C ARG A 14 -23.85 13.75 10.96
N ALA A 15 -23.36 12.83 10.14
CA ALA A 15 -22.81 13.13 8.83
C ALA A 15 -23.90 13.38 7.78
N ASP A 16 -23.63 14.27 6.82
CA ASP A 16 -24.46 14.40 5.63
C ASP A 16 -24.30 13.18 4.70
N VAL A 17 -25.25 13.00 3.78
CA VAL A 17 -25.32 11.83 2.88
C VAL A 17 -24.04 11.60 2.08
N ARG A 18 -23.29 12.65 1.70
CA ARG A 18 -22.06 12.49 0.92
C ARG A 18 -20.92 11.99 1.81
N VAL A 19 -20.80 12.55 3.01
CA VAL A 19 -19.79 12.13 3.99
C VAL A 19 -20.07 10.71 4.48
N ALA A 20 -21.33 10.38 4.80
CA ALA A 20 -21.73 9.04 5.23
C ALA A 20 -21.37 7.97 4.18
N ARG A 21 -21.65 8.22 2.89
CA ARG A 21 -21.26 7.30 1.80
C ARG A 21 -19.75 7.14 1.66
N LYS A 22 -18.98 8.22 1.87
CA LYS A 22 -17.51 8.15 1.83
C LYS A 22 -16.98 7.29 2.98
N ILE A 23 -17.53 7.48 4.19
CA ILE A 23 -17.18 6.67 5.37
C ILE A 23 -17.54 5.21 5.13
N GLU A 24 -18.75 4.91 4.65
CA GLU A 24 -19.18 3.55 4.33
C GLU A 24 -18.22 2.87 3.34
N ARG A 25 -17.86 3.55 2.26
CA ARG A 25 -16.92 3.02 1.27
C ARG A 25 -15.57 2.68 1.90
N ILE A 26 -15.03 3.56 2.73
CA ILE A 26 -13.74 3.35 3.39
C ILE A 26 -13.81 2.16 4.35
N VAL A 27 -14.85 2.08 5.17
CA VAL A 27 -15.04 0.97 6.12
C VAL A 27 -15.17 -0.35 5.38
N ARG A 28 -15.94 -0.41 4.28
CA ARG A 28 -16.04 -1.61 3.44
C ARG A 28 -14.70 -2.01 2.85
N GLN A 29 -13.92 -1.05 2.34
CA GLN A 29 -12.58 -1.32 1.81
C GLN A 29 -11.64 -1.85 2.91
N ALA A 30 -11.67 -1.26 4.10
CA ALA A 30 -10.87 -1.70 5.23
C ALA A 30 -11.25 -3.12 5.67
N LEU A 31 -12.55 -3.45 5.71
CA LEU A 31 -13.02 -4.80 5.99
C LEU A 31 -12.57 -5.79 4.92
N THR A 32 -12.71 -5.46 3.64
CA THR A 32 -12.19 -6.30 2.55
C THR A 32 -10.68 -6.52 2.64
N LEU A 33 -9.92 -5.51 3.07
CA LEU A 33 -8.47 -5.65 3.28
C LEU A 33 -8.13 -6.48 4.52
N ALA A 34 -8.91 -6.37 5.60
CA ALA A 34 -8.73 -7.16 6.81
C ALA A 34 -9.13 -8.64 6.60
N ASP A 35 -10.17 -8.87 5.79
CA ASP A 35 -10.65 -10.19 5.38
C ASP A 35 -9.84 -10.76 4.21
N ALA A 36 -9.04 -9.94 3.53
CA ALA A 36 -8.11 -10.44 2.53
C ALA A 36 -7.21 -11.46 3.27
N PRO A 37 -7.09 -12.70 2.74
CA PRO A 37 -6.14 -13.63 3.33
C PRO A 37 -4.81 -12.92 3.38
N ALA A 38 -4.14 -12.93 4.54
CA ALA A 38 -2.74 -12.53 4.62
C ALA A 38 -2.05 -13.30 3.50
N GLY A 39 -1.75 -12.60 2.39
CA GLY A 39 -1.19 -13.24 1.22
C GLY A 39 0.02 -13.98 1.73
N LYS A 40 0.07 -15.30 1.51
CA LYS A 40 1.16 -16.10 2.08
C LYS A 40 2.46 -15.43 1.68
N THR A 41 3.29 -15.13 2.65
CA THR A 41 4.61 -14.56 2.41
C THR A 41 5.63 -15.67 2.50
N ASP A 42 6.69 -15.58 1.69
CA ASP A 42 7.85 -16.45 1.85
C ASP A 42 8.60 -16.14 3.16
N ALA A 43 9.68 -16.90 3.43
CA ALA A 43 10.53 -16.70 4.62
C ALA A 43 11.20 -15.30 4.67
N ASN A 44 11.21 -14.57 3.56
CA ASN A 44 11.79 -13.24 3.43
C ASN A 44 10.73 -12.12 3.48
N GLY A 45 9.46 -12.47 3.69
CA GLY A 45 8.35 -11.50 3.78
C GLY A 45 7.82 -11.03 2.43
N TRP A 46 8.24 -11.61 1.31
CA TRP A 46 7.69 -11.30 -0.01
C TRP A 46 6.38 -12.05 -0.23
N PRO A 47 5.40 -11.48 -0.94
CA PRO A 47 4.21 -12.23 -1.34
C PRO A 47 4.61 -13.49 -2.13
N GLU A 48 4.03 -14.64 -1.82
CA GLU A 48 4.23 -15.87 -2.58
C GLU A 48 3.99 -15.63 -4.07
N GLY A 49 4.86 -16.21 -4.90
CA GLY A 49 4.80 -16.04 -6.35
C GLY A 49 5.25 -14.67 -6.86
N TYR A 50 5.72 -13.74 -5.99
CA TYR A 50 6.10 -12.39 -6.40
C TYR A 50 7.20 -12.41 -7.46
N PHE A 51 8.30 -13.12 -7.20
CA PHE A 51 9.42 -13.18 -8.14
C PHE A 51 9.05 -13.91 -9.43
N GLU A 52 8.20 -14.92 -9.38
CA GLU A 52 7.68 -15.61 -10.56
C GLU A 52 6.80 -14.69 -11.41
N ARG A 53 6.02 -13.80 -10.78
CA ARG A 53 5.21 -12.80 -11.49
C ARG A 53 6.04 -11.66 -12.08
N THR A 54 7.13 -11.27 -11.44
CA THR A 54 7.95 -10.12 -11.86
C THR A 54 9.20 -10.52 -12.65
N ALA A 55 9.54 -11.81 -12.70
CA ALA A 55 10.69 -12.29 -13.46
C ALA A 55 10.54 -11.90 -14.94
N GLY A 56 11.50 -11.13 -15.45
CA GLY A 56 11.52 -10.68 -16.84
C GLY A 56 10.52 -9.58 -17.18
N CYS A 57 9.87 -8.94 -16.20
CA CYS A 57 8.94 -7.83 -16.50
C CYS A 57 9.62 -6.64 -17.18
N LEU A 58 10.92 -6.46 -16.96
CA LEU A 58 11.76 -5.43 -17.59
C LEU A 58 12.69 -6.01 -18.68
N ALA A 59 12.48 -7.28 -19.09
CA ALA A 59 13.32 -7.90 -20.10
C ALA A 59 13.02 -7.28 -21.48
N GLY A 60 14.06 -6.76 -22.13
CA GLY A 60 13.92 -6.12 -23.45
C GLY A 60 13.58 -4.62 -23.39
N GLU A 61 13.45 -4.04 -22.20
CA GLU A 61 13.42 -2.58 -22.08
C GLU A 61 14.82 -2.00 -22.31
N GLU A 62 14.89 -0.91 -23.09
CA GLU A 62 16.13 -0.14 -23.25
C GLU A 62 16.46 0.54 -21.91
N PHE A 63 17.40 -0.03 -21.17
CA PHE A 63 17.92 0.56 -19.95
C PHE A 63 19.17 1.39 -20.27
N GLU A 64 18.99 2.70 -20.43
CA GLU A 64 20.11 3.61 -20.59
C GLU A 64 20.74 3.92 -19.24
N ARG A 65 22.05 3.66 -19.13
CA ARG A 65 22.82 4.12 -17.98
C ARG A 65 22.95 5.65 -18.07
N PRO A 66 22.51 6.43 -17.06
CA PRO A 66 22.76 7.86 -17.05
C PRO A 66 24.27 8.14 -17.02
N GLU A 67 24.67 9.32 -17.48
CA GLU A 67 26.08 9.74 -17.45
C GLU A 67 26.64 9.64 -16.02
N GLN A 68 27.88 9.17 -15.93
CA GLN A 68 28.58 9.09 -14.65
C GLN A 68 28.74 10.51 -14.09
N LEU A 69 28.14 10.78 -12.93
CA LEU A 69 28.33 12.04 -12.23
C LEU A 69 29.79 12.19 -11.78
N PRO A 70 30.28 13.45 -11.62
CA PRO A 70 31.59 13.71 -11.03
C PRO A 70 31.75 13.04 -9.67
N PHE A 71 32.97 12.63 -9.35
CA PHE A 71 33.27 12.08 -8.03
C PHE A 71 32.94 13.10 -6.93
N GLU A 72 32.38 12.59 -5.82
CA GLU A 72 32.19 13.37 -4.60
C GLU A 72 33.53 13.92 -4.14
N LYS A 73 33.59 15.22 -3.86
CA LYS A 73 34.75 15.85 -3.23
C LYS A 73 34.54 15.80 -1.72
N ARG A 74 35.50 15.22 -1.01
CA ARG A 74 35.53 15.30 0.45
C ARG A 74 35.81 16.76 0.84
N GLU A 75 34.99 17.34 1.71
CA GLU A 75 35.31 18.65 2.30
C GLU A 75 36.50 18.49 3.25
N GLU A 76 37.44 19.44 3.19
CA GLU A 76 38.48 19.59 4.21
C GLU A 76 37.82 20.14 5.49
N TRP A 77 38.13 19.51 6.61
CA TRP A 77 37.52 19.77 7.92
C TRP A 77 38.45 20.67 8.73
#